data_AF-A0A2Z5BQI9-F1
#
_entry.id   AF-A0A2Z5BQI9-F1
#
_cell.length_a   1.000
_cell.length_b   1.000
_cell.length_c   1.000
_cell.angle_alpha   90.00
_cell.angle_beta   90.00
_cell.angle_gamma   90.00
#
_symmetry.space_group_name_H-M   'P 1'
#
loop_
_entity.id
_entity.type
_entity.pdbx_description
1 polymer ?
#
loop_
_entity_poly.entity_id
_entity_poly.type
_entity_poly.pdbx_seq_one_letter_code
_entity_poly.pdbx_strand_id
1 'polypeptide(L)' 'MPDLSSMTDEQLADHLNAVLAEQERRQRLANAPAQVASIAAAFIADGGDRTALVDAIPDA' A
#
# COMPACT_ATOMS: atom_id res chain seq x y z
N MET A 1 -8.48 -22.89 4.69
CA MET A 1 -7.86 -22.60 3.37
C MET A 1 -8.73 -23.24 2.31
N PRO A 2 -8.93 -22.59 1.15
CA PRO A 2 -9.65 -23.21 0.04
C PRO A 2 -8.95 -24.50 -0.41
N ASP A 3 -9.73 -25.52 -0.80
CA ASP A 3 -9.19 -26.76 -1.35
C ASP A 3 -8.84 -26.56 -2.83
N LEU A 4 -7.58 -26.23 -3.07
CA LEU A 4 -7.05 -25.93 -4.40
C LEU A 4 -7.10 -27.12 -5.35
N SER A 5 -7.14 -28.36 -4.84
CA SER A 5 -7.14 -29.56 -5.68
C SER A 5 -8.44 -29.77 -6.45
N SER A 6 -9.51 -29.09 -6.03
CA SER A 6 -10.84 -29.16 -6.63
C SER A 6 -11.15 -28.03 -7.62
N MET A 7 -10.25 -27.05 -7.74
CA MET A 7 -10.43 -25.88 -8.61
C MET A 7 -10.12 -26.20 -10.07
N THR A 8 -10.86 -25.58 -11.00
CA THR A 8 -10.45 -25.54 -12.41
C THR A 8 -9.22 -24.66 -12.59
N ASP A 9 -8.55 -24.78 -13.74
CA ASP A 9 -7.41 -23.93 -14.07
C ASP A 9 -7.78 -22.44 -14.06
N GLU A 10 -8.99 -22.06 -14.51
CA GLU A 10 -9.44 -20.68 -14.44
C GLU A 10 -9.61 -20.21 -12.98
N GLN A 11 -10.19 -21.06 -12.11
CA GLN A 11 -10.36 -20.74 -10.70
C GLN A 11 -9.03 -20.62 -9.96
N LEU A 12 -8.04 -21.45 -10.32
CA LEU A 12 -6.67 -21.34 -9.80
C LEU A 12 -6.01 -20.04 -10.26
N ALA A 13 -6.18 -19.66 -11.52
CA ALA A 13 -5.65 -18.40 -12.05
C ALA A 13 -6.27 -17.18 -11.35
N ASP A 14 -7.59 -17.18 -11.16
CA ASP A 14 -8.30 -16.12 -10.44
C ASP A 14 -7.84 -16.03 -8.98
N HIS A 15 -7.67 -17.18 -8.32
CA HIS A 15 -7.16 -17.24 -6.95
C HIS A 15 -5.74 -16.68 -6.85
N LEU A 16 -4.84 -17.07 -7.77
CA LEU A 16 -3.48 -16.56 -7.84
C LEU A 16 -3.48 -15.04 -8.00
N ASN A 17 -4.27 -14.51 -8.94
CA ASN A 17 -4.37 -13.07 -9.18
C ASN A 17 -4.86 -12.32 -7.94
N ALA A 18 -5.85 -12.85 -7.21
CA ALA A 18 -6.33 -12.26 -5.97
C ALA A 18 -5.25 -12.24 -4.88
N VAL A 19 -4.46 -13.32 -4.77
CA VAL A 19 -3.34 -13.39 -3.82
C VAL A 19 -2.26 -12.38 -4.17
N LEU A 20 -1.89 -12.27 -5.46
CA LEU A 20 -0.89 -11.30 -5.92
C LEU A 20 -1.35 -9.86 -5.66
N ALA A 21 -2.60 -9.54 -5.98
CA ALA A 21 -3.16 -8.21 -5.72
C ALA A 21 -3.12 -7.84 -4.22
N GLU A 22 -3.41 -8.80 -3.34
CA GLU A 22 -3.32 -8.58 -1.89
C GLU A 22 -1.87 -8.44 -1.41
N GLN A 23 -0.94 -9.23 -1.94
CA GLN A 23 0.49 -9.10 -1.62
C GLN A 23 1.01 -7.73 -2.04
N GLU A 24 0.68 -7.26 -3.24
CA GLU A 24 1.04 -5.93 -3.71
C GLU A 24 0.42 -4.84 -2.84
N ARG A 25 -0.86 -4.97 -2.45
CA ARG A 25 -1.51 -4.02 -1.54
C ARG A 25 -0.78 -3.95 -0.20
N ARG A 26 -0.43 -5.09 0.39
CA ARG A 26 0.33 -5.16 1.65
C ARG A 26 1.71 -4.53 1.50
N GLN A 27 2.39 -4.78 0.39
CA GLN A 27 3.69 -4.17 0.12
C GLN A 27 3.59 -2.65 0.01
N ARG A 28 2.57 -2.14 -0.70
CA ARG A 28 2.31 -0.69 -0.77
C ARG A 28 2.07 -0.10 0.62
N LEU A 29 1.24 -0.74 1.44
CA LEU A 29 0.96 -0.30 2.80
C LEU A 29 2.19 -0.35 3.71
N ALA A 30 3.02 -1.38 3.61
CA ALA A 30 4.25 -1.49 4.38
C ALA A 30 5.26 -0.39 3.99
N ASN A 31 5.32 -0.03 2.72
CA ASN A 31 6.27 0.97 2.21
C ASN A 31 5.78 2.42 2.36
N ALA A 32 4.48 2.66 2.44
CA ALA A 32 3.91 4.01 2.43
C ALA A 32 4.43 4.91 3.59
N PRO A 33 4.53 4.43 4.86
CA PRO A 33 5.02 5.27 5.96
C PRO A 33 6.45 5.80 5.74
N ALA A 34 7.35 4.96 5.22
CA ALA A 34 8.72 5.36 4.94
C ALA A 34 8.78 6.41 3.82
N GLN A 35 7.95 6.27 2.79
CA GLN A 35 7.85 7.26 1.71
C GLN A 35 7.33 8.62 2.23
N VAL A 36 6.27 8.60 3.04
CA VAL A 36 5.72 9.82 3.67
C VAL A 36 6.78 10.49 4.56
N ALA A 37 7.51 9.71 5.37
CA ALA A 37 8.57 10.24 6.21
C ALA A 37 9.69 10.90 5.39
N SER A 38 10.10 10.29 4.28
CA SER A 38 11.11 10.84 3.38
C SER A 38 10.66 12.17 2.76
N ILE A 39 9.42 12.24 2.28
CA ILE A 39 8.85 13.46 1.67
C ILE A 39 8.71 14.56 2.71
N ALA A 40 8.19 14.24 3.90
CA ALA A 40 8.04 15.19 4.99
C ALA A 40 9.39 15.75 5.45
N ALA A 41 10.43 14.91 5.53
CA ALA A 41 11.77 15.36 5.90
C ALA A 41 12.33 16.37 4.89
N ALA A 42 12.18 16.13 3.59
CA ALA A 42 12.62 17.07 2.55
C ALA A 42 11.86 18.41 2.63
N PHE A 43 10.53 18.36 2.73
CA PHE A 43 9.70 19.56 2.83
C PHE A 43 10.06 20.44 4.04
N ILE A 44 10.31 19.82 5.21
CA ILE A 44 10.72 20.56 6.42
C ILE A 44 12.13 21.13 6.24
N ALA A 45 13.05 20.40 5.63
CA ALA A 45 14.41 20.88 5.36
C ALA A 45 14.43 22.10 4.44
N ASP A 46 13.48 22.18 3.50
CA ASP A 46 13.30 23.32 2.60
C ASP A 46 12.54 24.49 3.24
N GLY A 47 12.23 24.41 4.54
CA GLY A 47 11.61 25.47 5.35
C GLY A 47 10.08 25.38 5.47
N GLY A 48 9.48 24.28 5.01
CA GLY A 48 8.04 24.06 5.12
C GLY A 48 7.56 23.75 6.55
N ASP A 49 6.32 24.14 6.87
CA ASP A 49 5.70 23.86 8.16
C ASP A 49 5.07 22.45 8.21
N ARG A 50 5.49 21.65 9.18
CA ARG A 50 4.95 20.30 9.43
C ARG A 50 3.42 20.31 9.58
N THR A 51 2.83 21.35 10.17
CA THR A 51 1.37 21.43 10.38
C THR A 51 0.64 21.46 9.04
N ALA A 52 1.12 22.27 8.09
CA ALA A 52 0.56 22.35 6.75
C ALA A 52 0.59 21.00 6.00
N LEU A 53 1.62 20.18 6.22
CA LEU A 53 1.67 18.82 5.67
C LEU A 53 0.61 17.90 6.28
N VAL A 54 0.41 17.97 7.60
CA VAL A 54 -0.59 17.14 8.29
C VAL A 54 -2.00 17.56 7.87
N ASP A 55 -2.27 18.86 7.78
CA ASP A 55 -3.56 19.41 7.36
C ASP A 55 -3.90 19.08 5.91
N ALA A 56 -2.88 18.84 5.06
CA ALA A 56 -3.07 18.43 3.67
C ALA A 56 -3.47 16.95 3.52
N ILE A 57 -3.36 16.14 4.58
CA ILE A 57 -3.80 14.74 4.56
C ILE A 57 -5.33 14.73 4.76
N PRO A 58 -6.11 14.28 3.77
CA PRO A 58 -7.56 14.25 3.89
C PRO A 58 -8.00 13.22 4.94
N ASP A 59 -9.02 13.57 5.73
CA ASP A 59 -9.77 12.61 6.52
C ASP A 59 -10.52 11.65 5.58
N ALA A 60 -10.57 10.36 5.96
CA ALA A 60 -11.19 9.29 5.18
C ALA A 60 -12.72 9.26 5.31
#